data_AF-A0A084TGB5-F1
#
_entry.id   AF-A0A084TGB5-F1
#
_cell.length_a   1.000
_cell.length_b   1.000
_cell.length_c   1.000
_cell.angle_alpha   90.00
_cell.angle_beta   90.00
_cell.angle_gamma   90.00
#
_symmetry.space_group_name_H-M   'P 1'
#
loop_
_entity.id
_entity.type
_entity.pdbx_description
1 polymer ?
#
loop_
_entity_poly.entity_id
_entity_poly.type
_entity_poly.pdbx_seq_one_letter_code
_entity_poly.pdbx_strand_id
1 'polypeptide(L)'
;MPWIYAIVGLLVGAILGIVISRLTTPQYKKQKTIQKDLESAKFALEQQRQELSDHFAQTAEMLDTLGKDYTKLYQHMAKTSSELLPNLPEQDNPFVKKIAEHNVETINDVNTTEEPPKDYVNGATGLLREEKKEVIEAPEAVSQEPVTAKAS
;
A
#
# COMPACT_ATOMS: atom_id res chain seq x y z
N MET A 1 -5.73 -50.14 48.08
CA MET A 1 -6.77 -49.46 47.29
C MET A 1 -6.15 -48.31 46.52
N PRO A 2 -6.25 -48.27 45.18
CA PRO A 2 -5.54 -47.29 44.32
C PRO A 2 -6.07 -45.85 44.39
N TRP A 3 -7.24 -45.62 44.99
CA TRP A 3 -7.89 -44.30 45.13
C TRP A 3 -7.07 -43.23 45.88
N ILE A 4 -6.12 -43.61 46.72
CA ILE A 4 -5.32 -42.65 47.52
C ILE A 4 -4.38 -41.83 46.62
N TYR A 5 -3.84 -42.43 45.57
CA TYR A 5 -2.96 -41.77 44.62
C TYR A 5 -3.71 -40.73 43.79
N ALA A 6 -5.00 -40.96 43.52
CA ALA A 6 -5.85 -39.99 42.84
C ALA A 6 -6.06 -38.74 43.71
N ILE A 7 -6.27 -38.91 45.01
CA ILE A 7 -6.45 -37.80 45.97
C ILE A 7 -5.15 -37.00 46.12
N VAL A 8 -4.01 -37.67 46.23
CA VAL A 8 -2.69 -37.01 46.34
C VAL A 8 -2.33 -36.28 45.05
N GLY A 9 -2.55 -36.90 43.89
CA GLY A 9 -2.32 -36.27 42.59
C GLY A 9 -3.19 -35.03 42.37
N LEU A 10 -4.45 -35.06 42.80
CA LEU A 10 -5.35 -33.91 42.72
C LEU A 10 -4.89 -32.75 43.61
N LEU A 11 -4.42 -33.04 44.82
CA LEU A 11 -3.89 -32.04 45.75
C LEU A 11 -2.64 -31.35 45.19
N VAL A 12 -1.69 -32.13 44.67
CA VAL A 12 -0.45 -31.61 44.08
C VAL A 12 -0.73 -30.85 42.78
N GLY A 13 -1.61 -31.39 41.93
CA GLY A 13 -2.05 -30.77 40.69
C GLY A 13 -2.79 -29.44 40.92
N ALA A 14 -3.60 -29.34 41.98
CA ALA A 14 -4.29 -28.10 42.34
C ALA A 14 -3.30 -27.01 42.78
N ILE A 15 -2.30 -27.37 43.60
CA ILE A 15 -1.27 -26.42 44.05
C ILE A 15 -0.43 -25.95 42.87
N LEU A 16 0.08 -26.87 42.04
CA LEU A 16 0.84 -26.50 40.83
C LEU A 16 -0.02 -25.71 39.84
N GLY A 17 -1.28 -26.10 39.64
CA GLY A 17 -2.21 -25.42 38.76
C GLY A 17 -2.46 -23.97 39.17
N ILE A 18 -2.64 -23.71 40.47
CA ILE A 18 -2.79 -22.35 41.01
C ILE A 18 -1.52 -21.53 40.80
N VAL A 19 -0.34 -22.11 41.06
CA VAL A 19 0.94 -21.40 40.89
C VAL A 19 1.15 -21.03 39.42
N ILE A 20 0.99 -21.98 38.49
CA ILE A 20 1.14 -21.74 37.05
C ILE A 20 0.12 -20.70 36.59
N SER A 21 -1.15 -20.83 36.97
CA SER A 21 -2.21 -19.87 36.62
C SER A 21 -1.90 -18.46 37.14
N ARG A 22 -1.40 -18.32 38.38
CA ARG A 22 -1.00 -17.03 38.95
C ARG A 22 0.15 -16.39 38.16
N LEU A 23 1.12 -17.17 37.70
CA LEU A 23 2.22 -16.68 36.86
C LEU A 23 1.76 -16.34 35.44
N THR A 24 0.76 -17.04 34.90
CA THR A 24 0.22 -16.83 33.54
C THR A 24 -0.89 -15.76 33.47
N THR A 25 -1.18 -15.04 34.57
CA THR A 25 -2.18 -13.95 34.57
C THR A 25 -1.62 -12.51 34.37
N PRO A 26 -0.72 -12.19 33.40
CA PRO A 26 -0.46 -10.81 33.00
C PRO A 26 -1.36 -10.31 31.84
N GLN A 27 -2.31 -11.13 31.35
CA GLN A 27 -3.06 -10.87 30.11
C GLN A 27 -4.00 -9.65 30.13
N TYR A 28 -4.48 -9.21 31.31
CA TYR A 28 -5.37 -8.04 31.39
C TYR A 28 -4.66 -6.71 31.05
N LYS A 29 -3.34 -6.60 31.27
CA LYS A 29 -2.58 -5.40 30.89
C LYS A 29 -2.33 -5.34 29.38
N LYS A 30 -2.12 -6.49 28.74
CA LYS A 30 -1.88 -6.58 27.28
C LYS A 30 -3.10 -6.18 26.45
N GLN A 31 -4.31 -6.46 26.92
CA GLN A 31 -5.53 -6.09 26.21
C GLN A 31 -5.77 -4.57 26.20
N LYS A 32 -5.36 -3.87 27.27
CA LYS A 32 -5.45 -2.41 27.35
C LYS A 32 -4.38 -1.72 26.50
N THR A 33 -3.17 -2.29 26.43
CA THR A 33 -2.12 -1.77 25.53
C THR A 33 -2.48 -1.98 24.07
N ILE A 34 -2.97 -3.17 23.68
CA ILE A 34 -3.37 -3.44 22.30
C ILE A 34 -4.50 -2.51 21.84
N GLN A 35 -5.50 -2.23 22.69
CA GLN A 35 -6.55 -1.26 22.35
C GLN A 35 -6.00 0.17 22.21
N LYS A 36 -5.11 0.58 23.12
CA LYS A 36 -4.45 1.89 23.06
C LYS A 36 -3.58 2.04 21.81
N ASP A 37 -2.91 0.98 21.40
CA ASP A 37 -2.05 0.99 20.20
C ASP A 37 -2.91 1.07 18.93
N LEU A 38 -4.07 0.40 18.90
CA LEU A 38 -5.03 0.50 17.80
C LEU A 38 -5.61 1.92 17.69
N GLU A 39 -6.02 2.50 18.83
CA GLU A 39 -6.54 3.87 18.86
C GLU A 39 -5.48 4.90 18.47
N SER A 40 -4.24 4.72 18.93
CA SER A 40 -3.09 5.55 18.54
C SER A 40 -2.76 5.43 17.05
N ALA A 41 -2.82 4.22 16.48
CA ALA A 41 -2.56 4.01 15.05
C ALA A 41 -3.67 4.63 14.18
N LYS A 42 -4.93 4.51 14.60
CA LYS A 42 -6.06 5.18 13.93
C LYS A 42 -5.93 6.70 14.00
N PHE A 43 -5.58 7.24 15.16
CA PHE A 43 -5.35 8.67 15.32
C PHE A 43 -4.20 9.16 14.44
N ALA A 44 -3.08 8.44 14.39
CA ALA A 44 -1.95 8.78 13.52
C ALA A 44 -2.33 8.74 12.03
N LEU A 45 -3.12 7.75 11.61
CA LEU A 45 -3.61 7.68 10.23
C LEU A 45 -4.52 8.87 9.90
N GLU A 46 -5.44 9.24 10.79
CA GLU A 46 -6.33 10.39 10.59
C GLU A 46 -5.53 11.69 10.53
N GLN A 47 -4.54 11.85 11.41
CA GLN A 47 -3.64 13.00 11.39
C GLN A 47 -2.88 13.11 10.07
N GLN A 48 -2.34 12.00 9.55
CA GLN A 48 -1.69 11.98 8.24
C GLN A 48 -2.66 12.29 7.10
N ARG A 49 -3.91 11.83 7.17
CA ARG A 49 -4.94 12.14 6.18
C ARG A 49 -5.27 13.63 6.17
N GLN A 50 -5.37 14.22 7.35
CA GLN A 50 -5.61 15.65 7.51
C GLN A 50 -4.42 16.47 7.00
N GLU A 51 -3.20 16.12 7.39
CA GLU A 51 -1.98 16.79 6.93
C GLU A 51 -1.83 16.72 5.40
N LEU A 52 -2.10 15.55 4.79
CA LEU A 52 -2.12 15.42 3.33
C LEU A 52 -3.20 16.28 2.70
N SER A 53 -4.41 16.30 3.26
CA SER A 53 -5.51 17.14 2.76
C SER A 53 -5.14 18.62 2.78
N ASP A 54 -4.54 19.10 3.87
CA ASP A 54 -4.10 20.49 4.00
C ASP A 54 -2.95 20.80 3.01
N HIS A 55 -1.99 19.89 2.84
CA HIS A 55 -0.92 20.04 1.85
C HIS A 55 -1.43 20.05 0.41
N PHE A 56 -2.40 19.22 0.07
CA PHE A 56 -3.02 19.23 -1.26
C PHE A 56 -3.86 20.49 -1.48
N ALA A 57 -4.58 20.98 -0.46
CA ALA A 57 -5.30 22.24 -0.54
C ALA A 57 -4.34 23.42 -0.79
N GLN A 58 -3.24 23.47 -0.04
CA GLN A 58 -2.20 24.47 -0.23
C GLN A 58 -1.53 24.35 -1.61
N THR A 59 -1.26 23.13 -2.06
CA THR A 59 -0.68 22.89 -3.39
C THR A 59 -1.65 23.29 -4.50
N ALA A 60 -2.95 23.07 -4.35
CA ALA A 60 -3.96 23.51 -5.30
C ALA A 60 -4.01 25.03 -5.40
N GLU A 61 -3.89 25.75 -4.28
CA GLU A 61 -3.78 27.21 -4.27
C GLU A 61 -2.49 27.68 -4.99
N MET A 62 -1.35 27.05 -4.70
CA MET A 62 -0.09 27.34 -5.41
C MET A 62 -0.15 26.99 -6.91
N LEU A 63 -0.87 25.94 -7.28
CA LEU A 63 -1.05 25.54 -8.68
C LEU A 63 -1.93 26.55 -9.43
N ASP A 64 -2.96 27.08 -8.79
CA ASP A 64 -3.80 28.14 -9.34
C ASP A 64 -2.99 29.44 -9.57
N THR A 65 -2.13 29.83 -8.63
CA THR A 65 -1.25 31.00 -8.82
C THR A 65 -0.25 30.75 -9.95
N LEU A 66 0.36 29.57 -10.01
CA LEU A 66 1.26 29.18 -11.10
C LEU A 66 0.56 29.19 -12.47
N GLY A 67 -0.66 28.66 -12.57
CA GLY A 67 -1.44 28.69 -13.81
C GLY A 67 -1.78 30.11 -14.27
N LYS A 68 -2.12 30.98 -13.33
CA LYS A 68 -2.33 32.42 -13.61
C LYS A 68 -1.05 33.08 -14.10
N ASP A 69 0.08 32.83 -13.45
CA ASP A 69 1.35 33.44 -13.83
C ASP A 69 1.90 32.89 -15.15
N TYR A 70 1.68 31.61 -15.44
CA TYR A 70 1.93 31.00 -16.74
C TYR A 70 1.14 31.72 -17.85
N THR A 71 -0.16 31.93 -17.63
CA THR A 71 -1.02 32.62 -18.59
C THR A 71 -0.58 34.07 -18.81
N LYS A 72 -0.22 34.79 -17.74
CA LYS A 72 0.31 36.17 -17.84
C LYS A 72 1.60 36.22 -18.63
N LEU A 73 2.53 35.29 -18.37
CA LEU A 73 3.79 35.20 -19.09
C LEU A 73 3.55 34.98 -20.59
N TYR A 74 2.63 34.07 -20.93
CA TYR A 74 2.23 33.83 -22.31
C TYR A 74 1.69 35.11 -22.96
N GLN A 75 0.71 35.78 -22.32
CA GLN A 75 0.12 37.01 -22.85
C GLN A 75 1.16 38.12 -23.02
N HIS A 76 2.07 38.24 -22.05
CA HIS A 76 3.14 39.22 -22.11
C HIS A 76 4.09 38.95 -23.28
N MET A 77 4.52 37.70 -23.47
CA MET A 77 5.41 37.31 -24.57
C MET A 77 4.72 37.43 -25.94
N ALA A 78 3.45 37.04 -26.05
CA ALA A 78 2.66 37.24 -27.26
C ALA A 78 2.54 38.73 -27.62
N LYS A 79 2.27 39.58 -26.63
CA LYS A 79 2.19 41.04 -26.80
C LYS A 79 3.54 41.65 -27.17
N THR A 80 4.60 41.34 -26.42
CA THR A 80 5.95 41.86 -26.67
C THR A 80 6.47 41.43 -28.04
N SER A 81 6.20 40.20 -28.46
CA SER A 81 6.62 39.72 -29.78
C SER A 81 5.87 40.43 -30.92
N SER A 82 4.56 40.70 -30.77
CA SER A 82 3.81 41.52 -31.72
C SER A 82 4.30 42.98 -31.76
N GLU A 83 4.63 43.57 -30.60
CA GLU A 83 5.15 44.94 -30.50
C GLU A 83 6.54 45.09 -31.14
N LEU A 84 7.42 44.10 -30.98
CA LEU A 84 8.76 44.09 -31.59
C LEU A 84 8.74 43.74 -33.08
N LEU A 85 7.69 43.06 -33.56
CA LEU A 85 7.53 42.63 -34.95
C LEU A 85 6.23 43.20 -35.58
N PRO A 86 6.06 44.53 -35.65
CA PRO A 86 4.78 45.15 -36.03
C PRO A 86 4.36 44.95 -37.49
N ASN A 87 5.30 44.55 -38.37
CA ASN A 87 5.04 44.29 -39.79
C ASN A 87 4.82 42.80 -40.11
N LEU A 88 4.84 41.93 -39.10
CA LEU A 88 4.68 40.50 -39.29
C LEU A 88 3.26 40.09 -38.84
N PRO A 89 2.51 39.32 -39.65
CA PRO A 89 1.20 38.83 -39.22
C PRO A 89 1.35 37.91 -38.00
N GLU A 90 0.36 37.87 -37.10
CA GLU A 90 0.44 37.11 -35.85
C GLU A 90 0.74 35.62 -36.05
N GLN A 91 0.35 35.04 -37.20
CA GLN A 91 0.65 33.65 -37.58
C GLN A 91 2.13 33.40 -37.88
N ASP A 92 2.87 34.39 -38.34
CA ASP A 92 4.29 34.25 -38.69
C ASP A 92 5.22 34.59 -37.51
N ASN A 93 4.64 34.90 -36.35
CA ASN A 93 5.40 35.16 -35.14
C ASN A 93 6.11 33.88 -34.66
N PRO A 94 7.45 33.87 -34.58
CA PRO A 94 8.22 32.66 -34.23
C PRO A 94 7.91 32.13 -32.83
N PHE A 95 7.46 33.00 -31.91
CA PHE A 95 7.05 32.59 -30.57
C PHE A 95 5.74 31.79 -30.61
N VAL A 96 4.71 32.32 -31.27
CA VAL A 96 3.40 31.68 -31.38
C VAL A 96 3.49 30.36 -32.14
N LYS A 97 4.28 30.33 -33.23
CA LYS A 97 4.49 29.12 -34.04
C LYS A 97 5.12 27.97 -33.24
N LYS A 98 6.23 28.22 -32.52
CA LYS A 98 6.88 27.17 -31.71
C LYS A 98 5.97 26.61 -30.62
N ILE A 99 5.15 27.46 -29.99
CA ILE A 99 4.21 27.01 -28.95
C ILE A 99 3.09 26.17 -29.56
N ALA A 100 2.57 26.55 -30.74
CA ALA A 100 1.57 25.77 -31.45
C ALA A 100 2.12 24.40 -31.86
N GLU A 101 3.35 24.33 -32.38
CA GLU A 101 4.04 23.07 -32.70
C GLU A 101 4.20 22.18 -31.46
N HIS A 102 4.64 22.72 -30.33
CA HIS A 102 4.83 21.95 -29.09
C HIS A 102 3.52 21.43 -28.48
N ASN A 103 2.44 22.22 -28.56
CA ASN A 103 1.11 21.75 -28.14
C ASN A 103 0.62 20.59 -29.02
N VAL A 104 0.88 20.62 -30.33
CA VAL A 104 0.50 19.55 -31.25
C VAL A 104 1.31 18.27 -30.98
N GLU A 105 2.62 18.38 -30.70
CA GLU A 105 3.44 17.22 -30.30
C GLU A 105 2.95 16.61 -28.98
N THR A 106 2.66 17.43 -27.97
CA THR A 106 2.16 16.96 -26.66
C THR A 106 0.82 16.23 -26.78
N ILE A 107 -0.10 16.66 -27.66
CA ILE A 107 -1.39 15.99 -27.86
C ILE A 107 -1.23 14.63 -28.57
N ASN A 108 -0.22 14.48 -29.43
CA ASN A 108 0.07 13.21 -30.08
C ASN A 108 0.78 12.22 -29.14
N ASP A 109 1.67 12.70 -28.27
CA ASP A 109 2.38 11.86 -27.28
C ASP A 109 1.49 11.38 -26.14
N VAL A 110 0.43 12.11 -25.75
CA VAL A 110 -0.53 11.63 -24.73
C VAL A 110 -1.27 10.36 -25.19
N ASN A 111 -1.32 10.07 -26.50
CA ASN A 111 -1.88 8.81 -27.03
C ASN A 111 -0.86 7.65 -27.08
N THR A 112 0.43 7.92 -26.87
CA THR A 112 1.47 6.89 -26.76
C THR A 112 1.86 6.77 -25.29
N THR A 113 1.31 5.76 -24.64
CA THR A 113 1.54 5.42 -23.23
C THR A 113 3.01 5.05 -22.96
N GLU A 114 3.91 6.03 -22.86
CA GLU A 114 5.20 5.87 -22.18
C GLU A 114 4.95 6.02 -20.67
N GLU A 115 4.34 5.00 -20.08
CA GLU A 115 4.24 4.90 -18.62
C GLU A 115 5.63 4.65 -18.04
N PRO A 116 6.07 5.44 -17.03
CA PRO A 116 7.28 5.10 -16.29
C PRO A 116 7.13 3.71 -15.66
N PRO A 117 8.24 2.98 -15.43
CA PRO A 117 8.19 1.64 -14.85
C PRO A 117 7.36 1.64 -13.58
N LYS A 118 6.33 0.78 -13.54
CA LYS A 118 5.43 0.63 -12.40
C LYS A 118 6.12 -0.19 -11.29
N ASP A 119 7.27 0.27 -10.81
CA ASP A 119 8.03 -0.37 -9.73
C ASP A 119 7.33 -0.30 -8.36
N TYR A 120 6.18 0.37 -8.30
CA TYR A 120 5.42 0.64 -7.08
C TYR A 120 4.24 -0.32 -6.82
N VAL A 121 3.92 -1.24 -7.75
CA VAL A 121 2.69 -2.07 -7.66
C VAL A 121 2.88 -3.56 -7.41
N ASN A 122 4.11 -4.05 -7.21
CA ASN A 122 4.29 -5.40 -6.69
C ASN A 122 4.50 -5.36 -5.18
N GLY A 123 3.38 -5.41 -4.46
CA GLY A 123 3.33 -5.51 -3.02
C GLY A 123 4.18 -6.68 -2.51
N ALA A 124 4.95 -6.40 -1.47
CA ALA A 124 6.04 -7.19 -0.89
C ALA A 124 7.40 -7.00 -1.58
N THR A 125 8.09 -5.90 -1.25
CA THR A 125 9.52 -5.93 -0.96
C THR A 125 9.75 -6.83 0.27
N GLY A 126 9.49 -8.13 0.07
CA GLY A 126 9.47 -9.13 1.12
C GLY A 126 10.88 -9.63 1.40
N LEU A 127 11.53 -9.04 2.40
CA LEU A 127 12.61 -9.70 3.15
C LEU A 127 12.09 -10.95 3.91
N LEU A 128 10.78 -11.18 3.90
CA LEU A 128 10.09 -12.34 4.46
C LEU A 128 9.23 -12.97 3.35
N ARG A 129 9.81 -13.87 2.55
CA ARG A 129 9.04 -14.85 1.78
C ARG A 129 8.71 -15.99 2.73
N GLU A 130 7.43 -16.26 2.94
CA GLU A 130 6.99 -17.51 3.55
C GLU A 130 7.30 -18.63 2.54
N GLU A 131 8.34 -19.42 2.81
CA GLU A 131 8.61 -20.66 2.08
C GLU A 131 7.39 -21.57 2.25
N LYS A 132 6.72 -21.87 1.14
CA LYS A 132 5.72 -22.92 1.05
C LYS A 132 6.42 -24.25 1.34
N LYS A 133 6.33 -24.73 2.59
CA LYS A 133 6.80 -26.06 2.98
C LYS A 133 6.22 -27.12 2.04
N GLU A 134 7.09 -27.85 1.36
CA GLU A 134 6.74 -29.11 0.70
C GLU A 134 6.23 -30.09 1.75
N VAL A 135 5.02 -30.59 1.54
CA VAL A 135 4.49 -31.74 2.27
C VAL A 135 5.25 -32.96 1.76
N ILE A 136 6.13 -33.50 2.60
CA ILE A 136 6.76 -34.80 2.35
C ILE A 136 5.68 -35.85 2.58
N GLU A 137 5.14 -36.44 1.50
CA GLU A 137 4.35 -37.66 1.56
C GLU A 137 5.28 -38.81 2.00
N ALA A 138 4.94 -39.42 3.15
CA ALA A 138 5.65 -40.58 3.67
C ALA A 138 5.36 -41.82 2.79
N PRO A 139 6.33 -42.74 2.63
CA PRO A 139 6.23 -43.84 1.69
C PRO A 139 5.10 -44.81 2.06
N GLU A 140 4.23 -45.03 1.09
CA GLU A 140 3.18 -46.05 1.07
C GLU A 140 3.82 -47.44 1.16
N ALA A 141 3.75 -48.04 2.34
CA ALA A 141 4.15 -49.43 2.57
C ALA A 141 2.91 -50.30 2.80
N VAL A 142 2.51 -50.99 1.74
CA VAL A 142 1.99 -52.38 1.74
C VAL A 142 0.72 -52.64 2.55
N SER A 143 -0.41 -52.70 1.84
CA SER A 143 -1.31 -53.84 2.00
C SER A 143 -1.85 -54.26 0.63
N GLN A 144 -1.70 -55.55 0.36
CA GLN A 144 -1.84 -56.20 -0.93
C GLN A 144 -3.31 -56.36 -1.32
N GLU A 145 -3.55 -56.32 -2.64
CA GLU A 145 -4.67 -56.88 -3.42
C GLU A 145 -5.30 -58.19 -2.85
N PRO A 146 -6.52 -58.63 -3.27
CA PRO A 146 -6.95 -58.64 -4.68
C PRO A 146 -8.44 -58.38 -5.01
N VAL A 147 -8.60 -57.79 -6.21
CA VAL A 147 -9.44 -58.26 -7.33
C VAL A 147 -10.79 -58.92 -6.99
N THR A 148 -11.90 -58.25 -7.34
CA THR A 148 -12.95 -58.86 -8.19
C THR A 148 -13.65 -57.78 -9.02
N ALA A 149 -13.38 -57.79 -10.31
CA ALA A 149 -14.16 -57.09 -11.31
C ALA A 149 -15.36 -57.96 -11.76
N LYS A 150 -16.52 -57.32 -11.89
CA LYS A 150 -17.47 -57.42 -13.02
C LYS A 150 -18.10 -58.79 -13.37
N ALA A 151 -19.43 -58.84 -13.29
CA ALA A 151 -20.38 -59.42 -14.27
C ALA A 151 -21.79 -59.25 -13.66
N SER A 152 -22.74 -58.62 -14.36
CA SER A 152 -23.71 -59.27 -15.27
C SER A 152 -24.55 -60.35 -14.59
#